data_AF-A0A4Q3TF65-F1
#
_entry.id   AF-A0A4Q3TF65-F1
#
_cell.length_a   1.000
_cell.length_b   1.000
_cell.length_c   1.000
_cell.angle_alpha   90.00
_cell.angle_beta   90.00
_cell.angle_gamma   90.00
#
_symmetry.space_group_name_H-M   'P 1'
#
loop_
_entity.id
_entity.type
_entity.pdbx_description
1 polymer ?
#
loop_
_entity_poly.entity_id
_entity_poly.type
_entity_poly.pdbx_seq_one_letter_code
_entity_poly.pdbx_strand_id
1 'polypeptide(L)'
;MSAAGLVGVLKPDQVKVRLVESDDIGTVGVGEATLPQMREFNDRIGIVESEMMRKTNATFKLGIEFRDWGFKGSSYVHPFGAHGHPMGGVGFHHQWTRARLAGEAYDIGDYSYAIVASRRNRFDFPAADKSAVNSTYDYAYHFDAGLYARYLRGWCEARGLTRTEGKVTEVRLDPASGDVAAIVLESGEAITGDLFID
;
A
#
# COMPACT_ATOMS: atom_id res chain seq x y z
N MET A 1 6.79 -2.21 -7.99
CA MET A 1 6.99 -2.59 -6.57
C MET A 1 7.86 -3.83 -6.39
N SER A 2 7.65 -4.91 -7.16
CA SER A 2 8.43 -6.15 -7.05
C SER A 2 9.95 -5.93 -7.13
N ALA A 3 10.41 -5.16 -8.12
CA ALA A 3 11.83 -4.79 -8.23
C ALA A 3 12.37 -4.11 -6.96
N ALA A 4 11.61 -3.16 -6.38
CA ALA A 4 12.00 -2.48 -5.14
C ALA A 4 12.08 -3.44 -3.94
N GLY A 5 11.14 -4.40 -3.84
CA GLY A 5 11.18 -5.46 -2.84
C GLY A 5 12.43 -6.34 -2.96
N LEU A 6 12.78 -6.75 -4.19
CA LEU A 6 13.95 -7.58 -4.45
C LEU A 6 15.26 -6.83 -4.16
N VAL A 7 15.46 -5.65 -4.75
CA VAL A 7 16.71 -4.88 -4.57
C VAL A 7 16.85 -4.26 -3.18
N GLY A 8 15.74 -4.11 -2.45
CA GLY A 8 15.73 -3.59 -1.09
C GLY A 8 16.04 -4.63 -0.02
N VAL A 9 15.81 -5.92 -0.31
CA VAL A 9 15.96 -7.00 0.67
C VAL A 9 17.13 -7.93 0.34
N LEU A 10 17.44 -8.11 -0.94
CA LEU A 10 18.52 -8.99 -1.41
C LEU A 10 19.75 -8.15 -1.79
N LYS A 11 20.94 -8.74 -1.63
CA LYS A 11 22.19 -8.07 -2.00
C LYS A 11 22.45 -8.20 -3.50
N PRO A 12 23.15 -7.23 -4.13
CA PRO A 12 23.45 -7.26 -5.58
C PRO A 12 24.30 -8.47 -6.04
N ASP A 13 25.07 -9.08 -5.15
CA ASP A 13 25.85 -10.30 -5.41
C ASP A 13 24.99 -11.58 -5.36
N GLN A 14 23.78 -11.50 -4.78
CA GLN A 14 22.85 -12.62 -4.72
C GLN A 14 21.89 -12.64 -5.90
N VAL A 15 21.41 -11.48 -6.34
CA VAL A 15 20.42 -11.35 -7.43
C VAL A 15 20.73 -10.14 -8.29
N LYS A 16 20.69 -10.34 -9.62
CA LYS A 16 20.65 -9.25 -10.60
C LYS A 16 19.21 -9.05 -11.05
N VAL A 17 18.70 -7.85 -10.85
CA VAL A 17 17.34 -7.50 -11.28
C VAL A 17 17.42 -6.66 -12.55
N ARG A 18 16.69 -7.08 -13.59
CA ARG A 18 16.47 -6.31 -14.82
C ARG A 18 14.98 -6.06 -14.98
N LEU A 19 14.59 -4.79 -15.08
CA LEU A 19 13.21 -4.39 -15.35
C LEU A 19 13.10 -4.00 -16.83
N VAL A 20 12.18 -4.63 -17.54
CA VAL A 20 11.79 -4.24 -18.90
C VAL A 20 10.42 -3.58 -18.81
N GLU A 21 10.32 -2.34 -19.27
CA GLU A 21 9.05 -1.60 -19.32
C GLU A 21 9.00 -0.75 -20.59
N SER A 22 7.80 -0.41 -21.06
CA SER A 22 7.60 0.43 -22.24
C SER A 22 6.88 1.72 -21.86
N ASP A 23 7.44 2.85 -22.28
CA ASP A 23 6.84 4.17 -22.01
C ASP A 23 5.55 4.39 -22.85
N ASP A 24 5.35 3.60 -23.91
CA ASP A 24 4.12 3.58 -24.73
C ASP A 24 2.93 2.93 -24.00
N ILE A 25 3.20 2.13 -22.96
CA ILE A 25 2.18 1.49 -22.14
C ILE A 25 2.00 2.35 -20.88
N GLY A 26 1.21 3.42 -21.04
CA GLY A 26 0.87 4.30 -19.94
C GLY A 26 0.13 3.57 -18.82
N THR A 27 0.40 3.98 -17.57
CA THR A 27 -0.43 3.57 -16.45
C THR A 27 -1.78 4.29 -16.54
N VAL A 28 -2.88 3.58 -16.27
CA VAL A 28 -4.18 4.23 -16.09
C VAL A 28 -4.11 5.05 -14.80
N GLY A 29 -3.93 6.36 -14.95
CA GLY A 29 -3.73 7.29 -13.85
C GLY A 29 -5.02 7.55 -13.06
N VAL A 30 -5.11 6.94 -11.88
CA VAL A 30 -6.03 7.35 -10.82
C VAL A 30 -5.25 7.44 -9.51
N GLY A 31 -5.53 8.45 -8.70
CA GLY A 31 -4.99 8.52 -7.34
C GLY A 31 -5.35 7.22 -6.62
N GLU A 32 -4.34 6.54 -6.08
CA GLU A 32 -4.51 5.22 -5.48
C GLU A 32 -4.60 5.36 -3.96
N ALA A 33 -5.63 4.73 -3.39
CA ALA A 33 -5.83 4.68 -1.96
C ALA A 33 -5.29 3.35 -1.43
N THR A 34 -4.32 3.40 -0.51
CA THR A 34 -3.65 2.20 0.00
C THR A 34 -4.25 1.71 1.32
N LEU A 35 -3.68 0.62 1.85
CA LEU A 35 -3.93 0.11 3.19
C LEU A 35 -2.64 0.22 4.03
N PRO A 36 -2.71 0.12 5.38
CA PRO A 36 -1.54 0.31 6.26
C PRO A 36 -0.32 -0.56 5.92
N GLN A 37 -0.50 -1.72 5.28
CA GLN A 37 0.59 -2.59 4.80
C GLN A 37 1.53 -1.88 3.82
N MET A 38 1.09 -0.80 3.15
CA MET A 38 1.98 0.02 2.33
C MET A 38 3.07 0.70 3.16
N ARG A 39 2.77 1.11 4.41
CA ARG A 39 3.75 1.65 5.35
C ARG A 39 4.77 0.59 5.73
N GLU A 40 4.30 -0.61 6.07
CA GLU A 40 5.18 -1.75 6.39
C GLU A 40 6.10 -2.11 5.22
N PHE A 41 5.59 -2.10 3.99
CA PHE A 41 6.40 -2.32 2.78
C PHE A 41 7.50 -1.27 2.65
N ASN A 42 7.13 0.01 2.73
CA ASN A 42 8.07 1.14 2.61
C ASN A 42 9.14 1.11 3.69
N ASP A 43 8.76 0.88 4.94
CA ASP A 43 9.69 0.78 6.07
C ASP A 43 10.67 -0.38 5.86
N ARG A 44 10.17 -1.54 5.40
CA ARG A 44 10.98 -2.74 5.16
C ARG A 44 12.05 -2.52 4.09
N ILE A 45 11.74 -1.77 3.03
CA ILE A 45 12.73 -1.46 1.98
C ILE A 45 13.50 -0.17 2.27
N GLY A 46 13.26 0.51 3.38
CA GLY A 46 13.99 1.71 3.78
C GLY A 46 13.62 2.97 2.97
N ILE A 47 12.37 3.07 2.51
CA ILE A 47 11.82 4.30 1.94
C ILE A 47 11.55 5.29 3.06
N VAL A 48 12.09 6.51 2.92
CA VAL A 48 11.78 7.60 3.84
C VAL A 48 10.39 8.15 3.53
N GLU A 49 9.44 7.96 4.45
CA GLU A 49 8.03 8.34 4.30
C GLU A 49 7.87 9.79 3.81
N SER A 50 8.51 10.74 4.50
CA SER A 50 8.38 12.17 4.15
C SER A 50 8.88 12.50 2.74
N GLU A 51 9.88 11.78 2.23
CA GLU A 51 10.39 11.96 0.88
C GLU A 51 9.43 11.37 -0.15
N MET A 52 8.97 10.15 0.10
CA MET A 52 7.96 9.48 -0.73
C MET A 52 6.73 10.36 -0.86
N MET A 53 6.18 10.83 0.26
CA MET A 53 4.96 11.65 0.26
C MET A 53 5.13 12.94 -0.57
N ARG A 54 6.28 13.63 -0.43
CA ARG A 54 6.60 14.83 -1.23
C ARG A 54 6.69 14.53 -2.73
N LYS A 55 7.23 13.37 -3.11
CA LYS A 55 7.44 13.00 -4.52
C LYS A 55 6.19 12.42 -5.18
N THR A 56 5.17 12.05 -4.42
CA THR A 56 3.98 11.34 -4.92
C THR A 56 2.65 12.08 -4.69
N ASN A 57 2.71 13.34 -4.27
CA ASN A 57 1.53 14.13 -3.86
C ASN A 57 0.68 13.40 -2.81
N ALA A 58 1.34 12.69 -1.90
CA ALA A 58 0.62 11.83 -0.97
C ALA A 58 -0.08 12.61 0.14
N THR A 59 -1.20 12.06 0.62
CA THR A 59 -1.89 12.50 1.84
C THR A 59 -2.12 11.30 2.75
N PHE A 60 -2.36 11.55 4.03
CA PHE A 60 -2.69 10.48 4.98
C PHE A 60 -4.12 9.98 4.79
N LYS A 61 -4.31 8.67 4.99
CA LYS A 61 -5.60 7.97 4.95
C LYS A 61 -5.82 7.28 6.29
N LEU A 62 -6.93 7.59 6.96
CA LEU A 62 -7.29 7.01 8.27
C LEU A 62 -8.39 5.93 8.18
N GLY A 63 -8.98 5.75 7.00
CA GLY A 63 -10.08 4.81 6.78
C GLY A 63 -10.77 5.04 5.45
N ILE A 64 -11.94 4.43 5.28
CA ILE A 64 -12.79 4.56 4.10
C ILE A 64 -14.20 4.92 4.55
N GLU A 65 -14.74 6.02 4.03
CA GLU A 65 -16.14 6.41 4.26
C GLU A 65 -17.03 5.77 3.20
N PHE A 66 -18.05 5.04 3.65
CA PHE A 66 -19.07 4.41 2.82
C PHE A 66 -20.37 5.18 2.97
N ARG A 67 -20.84 5.82 1.90
CA ARG A 67 -22.10 6.58 1.85
C ARG A 67 -23.15 5.86 1.04
N ASP A 68 -24.39 5.90 1.50
CA ASP A 68 -25.57 5.32 0.84
C ASP A 68 -25.54 3.78 0.66
N TRP A 69 -24.62 3.07 1.31
CA TRP A 69 -24.50 1.61 1.20
C TRP A 69 -25.58 0.84 1.95
N GLY A 70 -25.99 1.30 3.14
CA GLY A 70 -27.05 0.66 3.93
C GLY A 70 -28.43 1.16 3.52
N PHE A 71 -28.60 2.48 3.51
CA PHE A 71 -29.77 3.19 3.01
C PHE A 71 -29.39 4.61 2.56
N LYS A 72 -30.23 5.24 1.74
CA LYS A 72 -29.99 6.61 1.26
C LYS A 72 -29.93 7.59 2.45
N GLY A 73 -28.86 8.37 2.52
CA GLY A 73 -28.53 9.28 3.62
C GLY A 73 -27.68 8.64 4.73
N SER A 74 -27.37 7.34 4.67
CA SER A 74 -26.48 6.69 5.63
C SER A 74 -25.01 6.95 5.28
N SER A 75 -24.16 7.01 6.32
CA SER A 75 -22.71 6.98 6.18
C SER A 75 -22.08 6.24 7.35
N TYR A 76 -21.04 5.45 7.09
CA TYR A 76 -20.15 4.92 8.13
C TYR A 76 -18.70 4.94 7.64
N VAL A 77 -17.76 4.94 8.58
CA VAL A 77 -16.33 4.86 8.28
C VAL A 77 -15.81 3.48 8.70
N HIS A 78 -15.13 2.78 7.80
CA HIS A 78 -14.27 1.65 8.13
C HIS A 78 -12.87 2.20 8.46
N PRO A 79 -12.49 2.30 9.74
CA PRO A 79 -11.22 2.91 10.11
C PRO A 79 -10.07 1.92 9.98
N PHE A 80 -8.86 2.47 9.89
CA PHE A 80 -7.64 1.74 10.21
C PHE A 80 -7.39 1.81 11.71
N GLY A 81 -8.13 1.05 12.51
CA GLY A 81 -7.99 1.07 13.96
C GLY A 81 -9.15 0.43 14.70
N ALA A 82 -9.08 0.47 16.02
CA ALA A 82 -10.07 -0.16 16.89
C ALA A 82 -11.28 0.74 17.19
N HIS A 83 -12.29 0.12 17.82
CA HIS A 83 -13.39 0.78 18.52
C HIS A 83 -13.27 0.45 20.01
N GLY A 84 -13.08 1.47 20.84
CA GLY A 84 -12.92 1.33 22.28
C GLY A 84 -11.85 0.30 22.68
N HIS A 85 -12.02 -0.26 23.88
CA HIS A 85 -11.15 -1.31 24.41
C HIS A 85 -11.97 -2.50 24.92
N PRO A 86 -11.45 -3.74 24.84
CA PRO A 86 -12.08 -4.89 25.48
C PRO A 86 -12.28 -4.68 26.98
N MET A 87 -13.41 -5.15 27.52
CA MET A 87 -13.76 -5.04 28.93
C MET A 87 -14.28 -6.38 29.44
N GLY A 88 -13.71 -6.88 30.54
CA GLY A 88 -14.15 -8.16 31.13
C GLY A 88 -13.98 -9.37 30.20
N GLY A 89 -12.95 -9.38 29.34
CA GLY A 89 -12.67 -10.48 28.41
C GLY A 89 -13.52 -10.50 27.15
N VAL A 90 -14.43 -9.53 26.95
CA VAL A 90 -15.26 -9.43 25.74
C VAL A 90 -14.90 -8.18 24.93
N GLY A 91 -15.09 -8.27 23.61
CA GLY A 91 -14.87 -7.15 22.70
C GLY A 91 -15.78 -5.96 23.01
N PHE A 92 -15.27 -4.74 22.78
CA PHE A 92 -15.97 -3.48 23.07
C PHE A 92 -17.40 -3.42 22.47
N HIS A 93 -17.58 -3.95 21.25
CA HIS A 93 -18.86 -3.93 20.55
C HIS A 93 -19.99 -4.62 21.32
N HIS A 94 -19.72 -5.63 22.17
CA HIS A 94 -20.74 -6.22 23.03
C HIS A 94 -21.25 -5.23 24.09
N GLN A 95 -20.34 -4.47 24.69
CA GLN A 95 -20.69 -3.47 25.70
C GLN A 95 -21.46 -2.32 25.07
N TRP A 96 -21.01 -1.84 23.91
CA TRP A 96 -21.71 -0.82 23.13
C TRP A 96 -23.11 -1.28 22.73
N THR A 97 -23.26 -2.53 22.25
CA THR A 97 -24.57 -3.08 21.86
C THR A 97 -25.52 -3.17 23.06
N ARG A 98 -25.02 -3.61 24.23
CA ARG A 98 -25.82 -3.63 25.47
C ARG A 98 -26.27 -2.23 25.88
N ALA A 99 -25.38 -1.24 25.82
CA ALA A 99 -25.71 0.15 26.11
C ALA A 99 -26.77 0.70 25.14
N ARG A 100 -26.62 0.42 23.83
CA ARG A 100 -27.59 0.79 22.79
C ARG A 100 -28.97 0.22 23.06
N LEU A 101 -29.06 -1.06 23.44
CA LEU A 101 -30.31 -1.73 23.81
C LEU A 101 -30.93 -1.17 25.10
N ALA A 102 -30.11 -0.61 26.00
CA ALA A 102 -30.56 0.07 27.21
C ALA A 102 -31.00 1.53 26.99
N GLY A 103 -30.96 2.02 25.75
CA GLY A 103 -31.43 3.37 25.38
C GLY A 103 -30.34 4.40 25.14
N GLU A 104 -29.05 4.05 25.29
CA GLU A 104 -27.94 4.94 24.94
C GLU A 104 -27.90 5.19 23.43
N ALA A 105 -27.44 6.38 23.02
CA ALA A 105 -27.51 6.84 21.63
C ALA A 105 -26.15 7.18 21.00
N TYR A 106 -25.03 6.91 21.67
CA TYR A 106 -23.69 7.20 21.14
C TYR A 106 -23.36 6.35 19.91
N ASP A 107 -22.82 6.99 18.86
CA ASP A 107 -22.35 6.30 17.66
C ASP A 107 -21.13 5.44 18.01
N ILE A 108 -21.03 4.23 17.46
CA ILE A 108 -19.86 3.38 17.73
C ILE A 108 -18.57 4.04 17.22
N GLY A 109 -18.68 4.88 16.19
CA GLY A 109 -17.58 5.64 15.63
C GLY A 109 -17.01 6.70 16.58
N ASP A 110 -17.77 7.16 17.58
CA ASP A 110 -17.28 8.10 18.60
C ASP A 110 -16.21 7.46 19.51
N TYR A 111 -16.13 6.13 19.53
CA TYR A 111 -15.14 5.35 20.27
C TYR A 111 -13.93 4.95 19.41
N SER A 112 -13.76 5.53 18.22
CA SER A 112 -12.62 5.26 17.36
C SER A 112 -11.81 6.52 17.09
N TYR A 113 -10.53 6.52 17.47
CA TYR A 113 -9.64 7.65 17.25
C TYR A 113 -9.58 8.04 15.76
N ALA A 114 -9.38 7.07 14.86
CA ALA A 114 -9.28 7.29 13.42
C ALA A 114 -10.57 7.89 12.81
N ILE A 115 -11.75 7.47 13.28
CA ILE A 115 -13.03 8.02 12.81
C ILE A 115 -13.18 9.46 13.28
N VAL A 116 -12.94 9.73 14.57
CA VAL A 116 -13.07 11.09 15.11
C VAL A 116 -12.05 12.05 14.48
N ALA A 117 -10.80 11.60 14.30
CA ALA A 117 -9.76 12.37 13.63
C ALA A 117 -10.11 12.68 12.16
N SER A 118 -10.58 11.68 11.41
CA SER A 118 -10.96 11.86 10.00
C SER A 118 -12.16 12.79 9.84
N ARG A 119 -13.23 12.62 10.64
CA ARG A 119 -14.39 13.54 10.67
C ARG A 119 -14.01 14.99 11.00
N ARG A 120 -12.91 15.20 11.72
CA ARG A 120 -12.40 16.53 12.10
C ARG A 120 -11.29 17.06 11.17
N ASN A 121 -10.95 16.35 10.10
CA ASN A 121 -9.81 16.68 9.21
C ASN A 121 -8.51 16.88 10.00
N ARG A 122 -8.24 16.01 10.97
CA ARG A 122 -7.02 16.03 11.79
C ARG A 122 -6.20 14.77 11.53
N PHE A 123 -4.90 14.91 11.71
CA PHE A 123 -3.95 13.82 11.72
C PHE A 123 -2.94 14.07 12.84
N ASP A 124 -2.53 12.99 13.49
CA ASP A 124 -1.38 12.91 14.36
C ASP A 124 -0.61 11.63 13.97
N PHE A 125 0.54 11.35 14.54
CA PHE A 125 1.17 10.04 14.38
C PHE A 125 0.70 9.06 15.46
N PRO A 126 0.57 7.76 15.17
CA PRO A 126 0.24 6.78 16.19
C PRO A 126 1.26 6.77 17.32
N ALA A 127 0.80 6.92 18.56
CA ALA A 127 1.68 6.96 19.70
C ALA A 127 2.34 5.59 19.97
N ALA A 128 3.60 5.64 20.43
CA ALA A 128 4.31 4.44 20.88
C ALA A 128 3.74 3.89 22.20
N ASP A 129 3.28 4.78 23.08
CA ASP A 129 2.61 4.42 24.35
C ASP A 129 1.25 3.78 24.08
N LYS A 130 1.14 2.48 24.36
CA LYS A 130 -0.08 1.69 24.13
C LYS A 130 -1.25 2.03 25.05
N SER A 131 -1.03 2.86 26.07
CA SER A 131 -2.11 3.37 26.92
C SER A 131 -2.79 4.61 26.34
N ALA A 132 -2.16 5.30 25.38
CA ALA A 132 -2.70 6.49 24.76
C ALA A 132 -3.77 6.15 23.71
N VAL A 133 -4.86 6.92 23.64
CA VAL A 133 -5.95 6.66 22.68
C VAL A 133 -5.48 6.73 21.21
N ASN A 134 -4.53 7.61 20.90
CA ASN A 134 -3.94 7.73 19.57
C ASN A 134 -2.95 6.59 19.26
N SER A 135 -2.72 5.61 20.14
CA SER A 135 -1.99 4.38 19.78
C SER A 135 -2.90 3.28 19.19
N THR A 136 -4.22 3.50 19.14
CA THR A 136 -5.24 2.49 18.80
C THR A 136 -5.57 2.40 17.31
N TYR A 137 -4.84 3.14 16.48
CA TYR A 137 -5.08 3.24 15.05
C TYR A 137 -3.77 3.15 14.26
N ASP A 138 -3.93 2.94 12.96
CA ASP A 138 -2.88 3.01 11.95
C ASP A 138 -3.34 3.94 10.82
N TYR A 139 -2.47 4.21 9.87
CA TYR A 139 -2.78 5.03 8.71
C TYR A 139 -2.13 4.45 7.45
N ALA A 140 -2.64 4.93 6.31
CA ALA A 140 -2.10 4.64 5.00
C ALA A 140 -1.99 5.94 4.19
N TYR A 141 -1.88 5.80 2.87
CA TYR A 141 -1.68 6.93 1.96
C TYR A 141 -2.73 6.94 0.86
N HIS A 142 -3.15 8.13 0.46
CA HIS A 142 -3.56 8.38 -0.92
C HIS A 142 -2.35 8.95 -1.64
N PHE A 143 -1.99 8.45 -2.82
CA PHE A 143 -0.91 9.04 -3.63
C PHE A 143 -1.18 8.87 -5.12
N ASP A 144 -0.39 9.55 -5.95
CA ASP A 144 -0.35 9.30 -7.39
C ASP A 144 0.50 8.06 -7.67
N ALA A 145 -0.14 7.00 -8.20
CA ALA A 145 0.51 5.72 -8.45
C ALA A 145 1.63 5.82 -9.50
N GLY A 146 1.49 6.69 -10.51
CA GLY A 146 2.51 6.92 -11.53
C GLY A 146 3.73 7.64 -10.96
N LEU A 147 3.52 8.64 -10.09
CA LEU A 147 4.62 9.27 -9.35
C LEU A 147 5.30 8.27 -8.39
N TYR A 148 4.54 7.41 -7.72
CA TYR A 148 5.10 6.39 -6.84
C TYR A 148 5.93 5.35 -7.63
N ALA A 149 5.44 4.89 -8.78
CA ALA A 149 6.19 4.02 -9.67
C ALA A 149 7.51 4.67 -10.14
N ARG A 150 7.47 5.93 -10.59
CA ARG A 150 8.68 6.69 -10.97
C ARG A 150 9.64 6.87 -9.80
N TYR A 151 9.13 7.16 -8.60
CA TYR A 151 9.93 7.28 -7.39
C TYR A 151 10.65 5.96 -7.07
N LEU A 152 9.92 4.84 -7.07
CA LEU A 152 10.50 3.51 -6.84
C LEU A 152 11.52 3.13 -7.91
N ARG A 153 11.26 3.45 -9.18
CA ARG A 153 12.21 3.20 -10.27
C ARG A 153 13.55 3.87 -10.00
N GLY A 154 13.56 5.17 -9.75
CA GLY A 154 14.80 5.89 -9.45
C GLY A 154 15.49 5.38 -8.18
N TRP A 155 14.69 4.99 -7.17
CA TRP A 155 15.20 4.38 -5.95
C TRP A 155 15.88 3.02 -6.21
N CYS A 156 15.37 2.21 -7.15
CA CYS A 156 15.93 0.93 -7.54
C CYS A 156 17.16 1.08 -8.45
N GLU A 157 17.14 1.99 -9.42
CA GLU A 157 18.27 2.27 -10.32
C GLU A 157 19.51 2.69 -9.52
N ALA A 158 19.33 3.52 -8.49
CA ALA A 158 20.38 3.89 -7.54
C ALA A 158 20.97 2.71 -6.73
N ARG A 159 20.31 1.55 -6.77
CA ARG A 159 20.70 0.31 -6.08
C ARG A 159 21.12 -0.80 -7.05
N GLY A 160 21.37 -0.45 -8.32
CA GLY A 160 21.91 -1.38 -9.32
C GLY A 160 20.87 -2.12 -10.14
N LEU A 161 19.58 -1.74 -10.07
CA LEU A 161 18.58 -2.21 -11.03
C LEU A 161 18.99 -1.79 -12.44
N THR A 162 19.00 -2.73 -13.38
CA THR A 162 19.11 -2.40 -14.80
C THR A 162 17.72 -2.20 -15.39
N ARG A 163 17.43 -1.01 -15.92
CA ARG A 163 16.22 -0.77 -16.71
C ARG A 163 16.52 -0.94 -18.19
N THR A 164 15.61 -1.61 -18.90
CA THR A 164 15.52 -1.59 -20.36
C THR A 164 14.19 -0.96 -20.75
N GLU A 165 14.23 0.06 -21.58
CA GLU A 165 13.03 0.50 -22.29
C GLU A 165 12.80 -0.45 -23.47
N GLY A 166 11.57 -0.93 -23.63
CA GLY A 166 11.17 -1.65 -24.82
C GLY A 166 9.95 -2.52 -24.62
N LYS A 167 9.36 -2.93 -25.74
CA LYS A 167 8.21 -3.82 -25.79
C LYS A 167 8.64 -5.26 -26.00
N VAL A 168 8.11 -6.18 -25.18
CA VAL A 168 8.30 -7.62 -25.37
C VAL A 168 7.40 -8.09 -26.53
N THR A 169 7.98 -8.79 -27.49
CA THR A 169 7.30 -9.30 -28.70
C THR A 169 7.24 -10.83 -28.75
N GLU A 170 8.14 -11.52 -28.05
CA GLU A 170 8.22 -12.99 -28.02
C GLU A 170 8.66 -13.46 -26.62
N VAL A 171 8.11 -14.58 -26.17
CA VAL A 171 8.59 -15.32 -24.99
C VAL A 171 9.11 -16.66 -25.49
N ARG A 172 10.40 -16.93 -25.26
CA ARG A 172 11.05 -18.19 -25.66
C ARG A 172 11.06 -19.16 -24.49
N LEU A 173 10.64 -20.39 -24.78
CA LEU A 173 10.63 -21.47 -23.81
C LEU A 173 11.82 -22.41 -24.05
N ASP A 174 12.36 -22.96 -22.97
CA ASP A 174 13.30 -24.06 -23.05
C ASP A 174 12.56 -25.33 -23.55
N PRO A 175 13.04 -26.01 -24.59
CA PRO A 175 12.31 -27.12 -25.21
C PRO A 175 12.27 -28.39 -24.35
N ALA A 176 13.13 -28.52 -23.34
CA ALA A 176 13.21 -29.72 -22.50
C ALA A 176 12.35 -29.59 -21.24
N SER A 177 12.40 -28.45 -20.57
CA SER A 177 11.68 -28.15 -19.33
C SER A 177 10.33 -27.47 -19.54
N GLY A 178 10.20 -26.66 -20.60
CA GLY A 178 9.06 -25.77 -20.81
C GLY A 178 9.15 -24.45 -20.04
N ASP A 179 10.23 -24.20 -19.29
CA ASP A 179 10.43 -22.97 -18.53
C ASP A 179 10.73 -21.78 -19.46
N VAL A 180 10.47 -20.56 -19.00
CA VAL A 180 10.83 -19.34 -19.74
C VAL A 180 12.36 -19.22 -19.78
N ALA A 181 12.93 -19.25 -20.99
CA ALA A 181 14.37 -19.12 -21.21
C ALA A 181 14.78 -17.67 -21.51
N ALA A 182 13.94 -16.94 -22.24
CA ALA A 182 14.17 -15.54 -22.59
C ALA A 182 12.90 -14.80 -22.98
N ILE A 183 12.94 -13.48 -22.83
CA ILE A 183 12.01 -12.55 -23.52
C ILE A 183 12.76 -11.86 -24.66
N VAL A 184 12.08 -11.62 -25.77
CA VAL A 184 12.65 -10.89 -26.92
C VAL A 184 11.96 -9.55 -27.05
N LEU A 185 12.74 -8.50 -27.15
CA LEU A 185 12.24 -7.16 -27.35
C LEU A 185 12.00 -6.87 -28.84
N GLU A 186 11.20 -5.86 -29.13
CA GLU A 186 10.98 -5.36 -30.49
C GLU A 186 12.29 -4.94 -31.20
N SER A 187 13.30 -4.51 -30.42
CA SER A 187 14.65 -4.25 -30.93
C SER A 187 15.39 -5.49 -31.45
N GLY A 188 14.87 -6.69 -31.17
CA GLY A 188 15.51 -7.97 -31.42
C GLY A 188 16.45 -8.44 -30.30
N GLU A 189 16.66 -7.63 -29.25
CA GLU A 189 17.43 -8.06 -28.09
C GLU A 189 16.71 -9.22 -27.38
N ALA A 190 17.43 -10.33 -27.15
CA ALA A 190 16.97 -11.42 -26.31
C ALA A 190 17.54 -11.28 -24.90
N ILE A 191 16.66 -11.25 -23.91
CA ILE A 191 16.99 -11.11 -22.49
C ILE A 191 16.70 -12.43 -21.80
N THR A 192 17.75 -13.10 -21.34
CA THR A 192 17.67 -14.33 -20.54
C THR A 192 17.57 -14.02 -19.05
N GLY A 193 17.03 -14.95 -18.27
CA GLY A 193 16.98 -14.85 -16.82
C GLY A 193 16.64 -16.19 -16.17
N ASP A 194 16.92 -16.32 -14.88
CA ASP A 194 16.62 -17.53 -14.11
C ASP A 194 15.18 -17.52 -13.56
N LEU A 195 14.59 -16.33 -13.43
CA LEU A 195 13.22 -16.11 -12.95
C LEU A 195 12.61 -14.91 -13.66
N PHE A 196 11.38 -15.06 -14.14
CA PHE A 196 10.60 -14.00 -14.76
C PHE A 196 9.39 -13.67 -13.89
N ILE A 197 9.07 -12.37 -13.75
CA ILE A 197 7.91 -11.87 -13.02
C ILE A 197 7.06 -11.09 -14.02
N ASP A 198 5.84 -11.57 -14.25
CA ASP A 198 4.77 -10.84 -14.92
C ASP A 198 4.00 -10.01 -13.87
#